data_AF-A0A820P6N7-F1
#
_entry.id   AF-A0A820P6N7-F1
#
_cell.length_a   1.000
_cell.length_b   1.000
_cell.length_c   1.000
_cell.angle_alpha   90.00
_cell.angle_beta   90.00
_cell.angle_gamma   90.00
#
_symmetry.space_group_name_H-M   'P 1'
#
loop_
_entity.id
_entity.type
_entity.pdbx_description
1 polymer ?
#
loop_
_entity_poly.entity_id
_entity_poly.type
_entity_poly.pdbx_seq_one_letter_code
_entity_poly.pdbx_strand_id
1 'polypeptide(L)'
;MILRLPNNRFHFKVQTDASDEGIGAVLLQIYPEGDRQIAYLSKKFTQAQRKWSPMEQKCYAFICALDKWHNYLSGIKFVWETDHKALTQLNKKAQINKRCERWRLKILEYDYKVKYIPGLTNSMPDYLSRSPVDDTE
;
A
#
# COMPACT_ATOMS: atom_id res chain seq x y z
N MET A 1 -8.43 -10.26 -3.38
CA MET A 1 -9.07 -10.83 -4.59
C MET A 1 -8.37 -10.29 -5.84
N ILE A 2 -8.10 -11.12 -6.86
CA ILE A 2 -7.53 -10.69 -8.17
C ILE A 2 -8.69 -10.56 -9.16
N LEU A 3 -8.77 -9.43 -9.86
CA LEU A 3 -9.83 -9.10 -10.82
C LEU A 3 -9.44 -9.34 -12.27
N ARG A 4 -8.14 -9.25 -12.59
CA ARG A 4 -7.65 -9.27 -13.97
C ARG A 4 -6.22 -9.79 -14.03
N LEU A 5 -5.88 -10.48 -15.12
CA LEU A 5 -4.50 -10.90 -15.40
C LEU A 5 -3.63 -9.68 -15.71
N PRO A 6 -2.42 -9.58 -15.14
CA PRO A 6 -1.51 -8.49 -15.41
C PRO A 6 -0.94 -8.53 -16.83
N ASN A 7 -0.66 -7.35 -17.38
CA ASN A 7 0.05 -7.21 -18.66
C ASN A 7 1.48 -6.67 -18.45
N ASN A 8 2.51 -7.45 -18.72
CA ASN A 8 3.91 -7.07 -18.42
C ASN A 8 4.43 -5.84 -19.21
N ARG A 9 3.68 -5.28 -20.15
CA ARG A 9 4.05 -4.07 -20.90
C ARG A 9 3.75 -2.77 -20.15
N PHE A 10 2.88 -2.82 -19.14
CA PHE A 10 2.39 -1.64 -18.45
C PHE A 10 2.83 -1.61 -17.00
N HIS A 11 3.21 -0.42 -16.52
CA HIS A 11 3.70 -0.22 -15.16
C HIS A 11 2.57 -0.40 -14.14
N PHE A 12 2.97 -0.85 -12.95
CA PHE A 12 2.06 -0.99 -11.83
C PHE A 12 2.04 0.26 -10.97
N LYS A 13 0.93 0.42 -10.27
CA LYS A 13 0.70 1.44 -9.27
C LYS A 13 0.03 0.79 -8.07
N VAL A 14 0.50 1.11 -6.87
CA VAL A 14 -0.05 0.62 -5.62
C VAL A 14 -0.56 1.82 -4.86
N GLN A 15 -1.86 1.83 -4.55
CA GLN A 15 -2.47 2.82 -3.67
C GLN A 15 -2.74 2.18 -2.31
N THR A 16 -2.36 2.85 -1.23
CA THR A 16 -2.56 2.33 0.13
C THR A 16 -3.18 3.37 1.03
N ASP A 17 -4.00 2.92 1.97
CA ASP A 17 -4.51 3.71 3.07
C ASP A 17 -4.65 2.86 4.34
N ALA A 18 -4.70 3.53 5.49
CA ALA A 18 -5.00 2.91 6.77
C ALA A 18 -5.93 3.81 7.58
N SER A 19 -6.93 3.19 8.19
CA SER A 19 -7.88 3.80 9.13
C SER A 19 -7.66 3.25 10.54
N ASP A 20 -8.46 3.69 11.51
CA ASP A 20 -8.43 3.12 12.86
C ASP A 20 -8.85 1.63 12.91
N GLU A 21 -9.58 1.14 11.90
CA GLU A 21 -10.12 -0.21 11.87
C GLU A 21 -9.22 -1.23 11.15
N GLY A 22 -8.51 -0.78 10.13
CA GLY A 22 -7.76 -1.67 9.24
C GLY A 22 -6.97 -0.96 8.15
N ILE A 23 -6.47 -1.76 7.22
CA ILE A 23 -5.72 -1.31 6.05
C ILE A 23 -6.50 -1.59 4.78
N GLY A 24 -6.31 -0.73 3.80
CA GLY A 24 -6.79 -0.88 2.44
C GLY A 24 -5.64 -0.69 1.46
N ALA A 25 -5.57 -1.53 0.44
CA ALA A 25 -4.67 -1.32 -0.69
C ALA A 25 -5.31 -1.75 -1.99
N VAL A 26 -4.95 -1.06 -3.07
CA VAL A 26 -5.38 -1.35 -4.43
C VAL A 26 -4.15 -1.46 -5.33
N LEU A 27 -4.06 -2.56 -6.07
CA LEU A 27 -3.10 -2.73 -7.15
C LEU A 27 -3.77 -2.29 -8.45
N LEU A 28 -3.18 -1.30 -9.10
CA LEU A 28 -3.59 -0.79 -10.40
C LEU A 28 -2.50 -1.02 -11.44
N GLN A 29 -2.92 -1.05 -12.69
CA GLN A 29 -2.05 -1.05 -13.84
C GLN A 29 -2.36 0.16 -14.71
N ILE A 30 -1.30 0.86 -15.14
CA ILE A 30 -1.41 2.14 -15.85
C ILE A 30 -1.51 1.87 -17.34
N TYR A 31 -2.70 2.07 -17.92
CA TYR A 31 -2.92 1.99 -19.37
C TYR A 31 -3.04 3.39 -19.99
N PRO A 32 -2.75 3.56 -21.29
CA PRO A 32 -2.95 4.82 -22.00
C PRO A 32 -4.39 5.37 -21.90
N GLU A 33 -5.38 4.47 -21.91
CA GLU A 33 -6.79 4.79 -21.80
C GLU A 33 -7.30 5.01 -20.35
N GLY A 34 -6.44 4.80 -19.35
CA GLY A 34 -6.77 4.97 -17.94
C GLY A 34 -6.33 3.82 -17.04
N ASP A 35 -6.19 4.09 -15.74
CA ASP A 35 -5.75 3.10 -14.76
C ASP A 35 -6.81 2.01 -14.55
N ARG A 36 -6.36 0.75 -14.47
CA ARG A 36 -7.24 -0.41 -14.29
C ARG A 36 -6.91 -1.14 -13.01
N GLN A 37 -7.91 -1.48 -12.20
CA GLN A 37 -7.70 -2.22 -10.96
C GLN A 37 -7.44 -3.71 -11.27
N ILE A 38 -6.35 -4.22 -10.69
CA ILE A 38 -5.90 -5.61 -10.83
C ILE A 38 -6.29 -6.41 -9.60
N ALA A 39 -6.11 -5.85 -8.41
CA ALA A 39 -6.41 -6.53 -7.16
C ALA A 39 -6.73 -5.56 -6.03
N TYR A 40 -7.49 -6.05 -5.07
CA TYR A 40 -7.78 -5.36 -3.82
C TYR A 40 -7.27 -6.17 -2.64
N LEU A 41 -6.80 -5.44 -1.63
CA LEU A 41 -6.43 -5.93 -0.31
C LEU A 41 -7.17 -5.07 0.72
N SER A 42 -7.89 -5.73 1.61
CA SER A 42 -8.44 -5.14 2.80
C SER A 42 -8.12 -6.08 3.95
N LYS A 43 -7.66 -5.54 5.08
CA LYS A 43 -7.30 -6.36 6.23
C LYS A 43 -7.56 -5.60 7.51
N LYS A 44 -8.22 -6.27 8.45
CA LYS A 44 -8.56 -5.73 9.77
C LYS A 44 -7.33 -5.62 10.66
N PHE A 45 -7.25 -4.56 11.45
CA PHE A 45 -6.21 -4.46 12.47
C PHE A 45 -6.53 -5.32 13.68
N THR A 46 -5.51 -6.04 14.17
CA THR A 46 -5.54 -6.66 15.50
C THR A 46 -5.62 -5.59 16.60
N GLN A 47 -6.05 -5.97 17.81
CA GLN A 47 -6.14 -5.04 18.94
C GLN A 47 -4.81 -4.32 19.25
N ALA A 48 -3.67 -5.00 19.03
CA ALA A 48 -2.35 -4.40 19.18
C ALA A 48 -2.03 -3.40 18.05
N GLN A 49 -2.45 -3.68 16.82
CA GLN A 49 -2.22 -2.84 15.64
C GLN A 49 -3.03 -1.54 15.65
N ARG A 50 -4.24 -1.59 16.21
CA ARG A 50 -5.06 -0.39 16.40
C ARG A 50 -4.40 0.66 17.29
N LYS A 51 -3.50 0.24 18.19
CA LYS A 51 -2.76 1.13 19.08
C LYS A 51 -1.48 1.71 18.45
N TRP A 52 -1.16 1.34 17.22
CA TRP A 52 0.03 1.85 16.53
C TRP A 52 -0.19 3.31 16.12
N SER A 53 0.91 4.04 15.96
CA SER A 53 0.82 5.40 15.43
C SER A 53 0.27 5.38 14.00
N PRO A 54 -0.43 6.44 13.54
CA PRO A 54 -0.94 6.52 12.17
C PRO A 54 0.15 6.30 11.10
N MET A 55 1.37 6.75 11.38
CA MET A 55 2.53 6.51 10.52
C MET A 55 2.88 5.03 10.40
N GLU A 56 2.87 4.28 11.51
CA GLU A 56 3.13 2.83 11.52
C GLU A 56 2.01 2.06 10.82
N GLN A 57 0.75 2.45 11.04
CA GLN A 57 -0.41 1.83 10.39
C GLN A 57 -0.34 1.96 8.86
N LYS A 58 -0.05 3.18 8.36
CA LYS A 58 0.09 3.42 6.92
C LYS A 58 1.31 2.73 6.32
N CYS A 59 2.43 2.69 7.03
CA CYS A 59 3.61 1.92 6.60
C CYS A 59 3.29 0.41 6.52
N TYR A 60 2.56 -0.11 7.51
CA TYR A 60 2.12 -1.50 7.53
C TYR A 60 1.16 -1.84 6.39
N ALA A 61 0.28 -0.91 5.99
CA ALA A 61 -0.58 -1.09 4.83
C ALA A 61 0.24 -1.37 3.56
N PHE A 62 1.33 -0.62 3.37
CA PHE A 62 2.25 -0.83 2.25
C PHE A 62 3.01 -2.15 2.34
N ILE A 63 3.50 -2.52 3.52
CA ILE A 63 4.14 -3.83 3.72
C ILE A 63 3.19 -4.98 3.39
N CYS A 64 1.94 -4.92 3.84
CA CYS A 64 0.96 -5.94 3.51
C CYS A 64 0.68 -6.01 2.01
N ALA A 65 0.65 -4.86 1.32
CA ALA A 65 0.48 -4.81 -0.13
C ALA A 65 1.68 -5.45 -0.87
N LEU A 66 2.91 -5.15 -0.44
CA LEU A 66 4.13 -5.76 -0.99
C LEU A 66 4.13 -7.28 -0.78
N ASP A 67 3.74 -7.74 0.41
CA ASP A 67 3.72 -9.17 0.73
C ASP A 67 2.66 -9.91 -0.09
N LYS A 68 1.48 -9.31 -0.25
CA LYS A 68 0.39 -9.91 -1.03
C LYS A 68 0.71 -9.95 -2.52
N TRP A 69 1.41 -8.95 -3.04
CA TRP A 69 1.67 -8.76 -4.46
C TRP A 69 3.15 -8.88 -4.83
N HIS A 70 3.94 -9.58 -4.02
CA HIS A 70 5.37 -9.78 -4.23
C HIS A 70 5.66 -10.30 -5.65
N ASN A 71 4.90 -11.31 -6.09
CA ASN A 71 5.05 -11.90 -7.43
C ASN A 71 4.76 -10.92 -8.58
N TYR A 72 4.04 -9.82 -8.32
CA TYR A 72 3.76 -8.78 -9.32
C TYR A 72 4.74 -7.61 -9.25
N LEU A 73 5.25 -7.29 -8.06
CA LEU A 73 6.02 -6.06 -7.80
C LEU A 73 7.52 -6.30 -7.70
N SER A 74 7.95 -7.54 -7.49
CA SER A 74 9.36 -7.91 -7.39
C SER A 74 10.08 -7.73 -8.73
N GLY A 75 11.26 -7.09 -8.70
CA GLY A 75 12.12 -6.89 -9.88
C GLY A 75 11.61 -5.88 -10.91
N ILE A 76 10.53 -5.14 -10.62
CA ILE A 76 9.97 -4.13 -11.53
C ILE A 76 9.84 -2.76 -10.88
N LYS A 77 9.74 -1.73 -11.72
CA LYS A 77 9.45 -0.35 -11.30
C LYS A 77 7.95 -0.12 -11.16
N PHE A 78 7.53 0.41 -10.01
CA PHE A 78 6.13 0.80 -9.80
C PHE A 78 6.00 2.11 -9.02
N VAL A 79 4.78 2.65 -8.98
CA VAL A 79 4.46 3.86 -8.22
C VAL A 79 3.70 3.49 -6.95
N TRP A 80 4.17 3.95 -5.79
CA TRP A 80 3.40 3.87 -4.55
C TRP A 80 2.74 5.22 -4.26
N GLU A 81 1.41 5.22 -4.23
CA GLU A 81 0.59 6.38 -3.89
C GLU A 81 0.04 6.26 -2.46
N THR A 82 0.24 7.31 -1.66
CA THR A 82 -0.23 7.40 -0.27
C THR A 82 -0.70 8.81 0.04
N ASP A 83 -1.67 8.92 0.95
CA ASP A 83 -2.18 10.17 1.48
C ASP A 83 -1.33 10.73 2.65
N HIS A 84 -0.17 10.13 2.94
CA HIS A 84 0.67 10.54 4.05
C HIS A 84 2.01 11.09 3.60
N LYS A 85 2.15 12.42 3.63
CA LYS A 85 3.37 13.13 3.18
C LYS A 85 4.64 12.63 3.87
N ALA A 86 4.59 12.23 5.14
CA ALA A 86 5.82 11.79 5.83
C ALA A 86 6.40 10.48 5.25
N LEU A 87 5.57 9.63 4.61
CA LEU A 87 6.03 8.41 3.95
C LEU A 87 6.78 8.70 2.64
N THR A 88 6.59 9.88 2.04
CA THR A 88 7.41 10.30 0.89
C THR A 88 8.89 10.44 1.23
N GLN A 89 9.20 10.64 2.52
CA GLN A 89 10.55 10.79 3.03
C GLN A 89 11.05 9.52 3.73
N LEU A 90 10.36 8.39 3.58
CA LEU A 90 10.71 7.12 4.24
C LEU A 90 12.16 6.70 3.93
N ASN A 91 12.66 6.98 2.72
CA ASN A 91 14.03 6.67 2.33
C ASN A 91 15.07 7.70 2.79
N LYS A 92 14.64 8.89 3.23
CA LYS A 92 15.52 10.02 3.60
C LYS A 92 15.65 10.25 5.10
N LYS A 93 14.63 9.88 5.88
CA LYS A 93 14.61 10.10 7.34
C LYS A 93 15.15 8.86 8.06
N ALA A 94 16.31 9.02 8.71
CA ALA A 94 16.97 8.00 9.53
C ALA A 94 16.25 7.69 10.86
N GLN A 95 15.24 8.48 11.25
CA GLN A 95 14.42 8.23 12.43
C GLN A 95 12.97 7.98 12.04
N ILE A 96 12.68 6.73 11.72
CA ILE A 96 11.32 6.21 11.74
C ILE A 96 11.25 5.26 12.94
N ASN A 97 10.07 5.16 13.57
CA ASN A 97 9.84 4.31 14.73
C ASN A 97 10.42 2.90 14.50
N LYS A 98 10.95 2.22 15.54
CA LYS A 98 11.77 0.98 15.41
C LYS A 98 11.13 -0.09 14.51
N ARG A 99 9.79 -0.16 14.50
CA ARG A 99 9.02 -1.08 13.65
C ARG A 99 9.11 -0.75 12.15
N CYS A 100 9.00 0.52 11.79
CA CYS A 100 9.15 0.97 10.40
C CYS A 100 10.59 0.81 9.91
N GLU A 101 11.60 0.99 10.77
CA GLU A 101 13.00 0.75 10.40
C GLU A 101 13.24 -0.72 10.02
N ARG A 102 12.65 -1.67 10.77
CA ARG A 102 12.68 -3.09 10.42
C ARG A 102 12.04 -3.36 9.05
N TRP A 103 10.97 -2.65 8.74
CA TRP A 103 10.26 -2.75 7.45
C TRP A 103 10.99 -2.03 6.31
N ARG A 104 11.81 -1.04 6.61
CA ARG A 104 12.59 -0.29 5.61
C ARG A 104 13.47 -1.21 4.78
N LEU A 105 14.14 -2.19 5.40
CA LEU A 105 14.97 -3.15 4.67
C LEU A 105 14.18 -3.92 3.62
N LYS A 106 12.98 -4.40 3.98
CA LYS A 106 12.08 -5.09 3.05
C LYS A 106 11.59 -4.16 1.94
N ILE A 107 11.27 -2.92 2.28
CA ILE A 107 10.81 -1.93 1.31
C ILE A 107 11.93 -1.58 0.31
N LEU A 108 13.18 -1.51 0.75
CA LEU A 108 14.35 -1.20 -0.08
C LEU A 108 14.67 -2.28 -1.12
N GLU A 109 14.15 -3.50 -0.97
CA GLU A 109 14.30 -4.55 -1.98
C GLU A 109 13.48 -4.28 -3.25
N TYR A 110 12.52 -3.35 -3.19
CA TYR A 110 11.63 -3.01 -4.30
C TYR A 110 12.05 -1.69 -4.97
N ASP A 111 11.88 -1.63 -6.29
CA ASP A 111 12.10 -0.39 -7.06
C ASP A 111 10.78 0.38 -7.20
N TYR A 112 10.57 1.34 -6.31
CA TYR A 112 9.33 2.12 -6.26
C TYR A 112 9.56 3.62 -6.21
N LYS A 113 8.64 4.36 -6.82
CA LYS A 113 8.54 5.81 -6.67
C LYS A 113 7.36 6.15 -5.77
N VAL A 114 7.64 6.74 -4.61
CA VAL A 114 6.59 7.23 -3.71
C VAL A 114 6.02 8.56 -4.20
N LYS A 115 4.70 8.68 -4.22
CA LYS A 115 3.96 9.87 -4.61
C LYS A 115 2.87 10.16 -3.58
N TYR A 116 2.84 11.39 -3.10
CA TYR A 116 1.74 11.86 -2.27
C TYR A 116 0.52 12.18 -3.13
N ILE A 117 -0.65 11.71 -2.72
CA ILE A 117 -1.94 12.09 -3.29
C ILE A 117 -2.86 12.63 -2.18
N PRO A 118 -3.73 13.62 -2.45
CA PRO A 118 -4.72 14.06 -1.47
C PRO A 118 -5.66 12.90 -1.11
N GLY A 119 -6.06 12.78 0.16
CA GLY A 119 -6.93 11.69 0.63
C GLY A 119 -8.26 11.60 -0.13
N LEU A 120 -8.80 12.73 -0.60
CA LEU A 120 -10.01 12.78 -1.45
C LEU A 120 -9.85 12.01 -2.77
N THR A 121 -8.63 11.90 -3.31
CA THR A 121 -8.32 11.15 -4.53
C THR A 121 -8.04 9.66 -4.24
N ASN A 122 -7.86 9.29 -2.96
CA ASN A 122 -7.52 7.95 -2.51
C ASN A 122 -8.76 7.16 -2.02
N SER A 123 -9.91 7.36 -2.66
CA SER A 123 -11.21 6.95 -2.14
C SER A 123 -11.38 5.42 -2.03
N MET A 124 -10.73 4.65 -2.91
CA MET A 124 -10.86 3.19 -2.93
C MET A 124 -10.09 2.52 -1.77
N PRO A 125 -8.79 2.78 -1.55
CA PRO A 125 -8.13 2.34 -0.32
C PRO A 125 -8.78 2.84 0.96
N ASP A 126 -9.28 4.08 1.01
CA ASP A 126 -9.96 4.65 2.19
C ASP A 126 -11.25 3.92 2.52
N TYR A 127 -12.05 3.56 1.50
CA TYR A 127 -13.22 2.72 1.71
C TYR A 127 -12.85 1.33 2.24
N LEU A 128 -11.81 0.70 1.65
CA LEU A 128 -11.34 -0.63 2.05
C LEU A 128 -10.69 -0.65 3.44
N SER A 129 -10.09 0.46 3.87
CA SER A 129 -9.46 0.59 5.18
C SER A 129 -10.51 0.82 6.27
N ARG A 130 -11.60 1.52 5.99
CA ARG A 130 -12.70 1.83 6.93
C ARG A 130 -13.75 0.74 7.06
N SER A 131 -13.90 -0.11 6.06
CA SER A 131 -14.82 -1.26 6.08
C SER A 131 -14.05 -2.55 5.82
N PRO A 132 -13.17 -2.98 6.75
CA PRO A 132 -12.35 -4.15 6.54
C PRO A 132 -13.21 -5.41 6.46
N VAL A 133 -13.09 -6.14 5.35
CA VAL A 133 -13.76 -7.42 5.18
C VAL A 133 -13.07 -8.44 6.08
N ASP A 134 -13.82 -9.18 6.89
CA ASP A 134 -13.24 -10.30 7.63
C ASP A 134 -12.77 -11.36 6.62
N ASP A 135 -11.47 -11.64 6.59
CA ASP A 135 -10.93 -12.86 5.99
C ASP A 135 -11.41 -14.03 6.87
N THR A 136 -12.70 -14.37 6.82
CA THR A 136 -13.15 -15.73 7.13
C THR A 136 -12.63 -16.61 6.00
N GLU A 137 -11.59 -17.39 6.32
CA GLU A 137 -11.04 -18.50 5.53
C GLU A 137 -12.12 -19.41 4.94
#